data_AF-A0A2J7QYF6-F1
#
_entry.id   AF-A0A2J7QYF6-F1
#
_cell.length_a   1.000
_cell.length_b   1.000
_cell.length_c   1.000
_cell.angle_alpha   90.00
_cell.angle_beta   90.00
_cell.angle_gamma   90.00
#
_symmetry.space_group_name_H-M   'P 1'
#
loop_
_entity.id
_entity.type
_entity.pdbx_description
1 polymer ?
#
loop_
_entity_poly.entity_id
_entity_poly.type
_entity_poly.pdbx_seq_one_letter_code
_entity_poly.pdbx_strand_id
1 'polypeptide(L)'
;MFHREDGSPSVSLHQNNNNYVATGRFTFHRKNLYYSFYVSDPLYRPRALQFSDFEGNILGEQALFIDGVTSVYQNVTGKVCGVWRRVPREYRRLLREERMFVSLLWGTADQEQHILSGQVARYRSLSTELFTSLMQPAPGTDSLTMNGAGGTAIISASSSAPSIHVSIVFNGIFSPEEFADVPIVVRLESLEKQQIVLQEEVKIEKPAHELNTVEVQTAVSSADLRLLTRGKLVVSIASKKKPTELRLEGKVITRATCEIFQGVLSSADADNTNDEDEDSEKSVSAQTVTSGMAWMYMNRDGALVYSVQLDELSLEDSPMLVLVSGHRSGGRRSLLELEDLTPSLSSGWANGTIDRLSPRELEQLYAGELALNVATRLE
;
A
#
# COMPACT_ATOMS: atom_id res chain seq x y z
N MET A 1 4.99 0.38 13.35
CA MET A 1 3.67 0.08 13.94
C MET A 1 3.52 0.98 15.16
N PHE A 2 2.31 1.44 15.48
CA PHE A 2 2.07 2.44 16.51
C PHE A 2 1.35 1.83 17.75
N HIS A 3 1.68 2.30 18.96
CA HIS A 3 1.37 1.85 20.32
C HIS A 3 1.06 3.08 21.22
N ARG A 4 0.21 2.90 22.24
CA ARG A 4 -0.08 3.86 23.33
C ARG A 4 0.96 3.83 24.46
N GLU A 5 1.66 4.91 24.79
CA GLU A 5 2.50 4.98 26.01
C GLU A 5 1.67 5.44 27.23
N ASP A 6 1.58 4.62 28.28
CA ASP A 6 1.00 5.01 29.58
C ASP A 6 2.15 5.28 30.59
N GLY A 7 2.38 6.54 30.94
CA GLY A 7 3.19 6.94 32.09
C GLY A 7 2.31 7.09 33.35
N SER A 8 2.66 6.37 34.43
CA SER A 8 1.90 6.26 35.70
C SER A 8 2.29 7.37 36.74
N PRO A 9 1.53 7.65 37.84
CA PRO A 9 0.58 6.79 38.54
C PRO A 9 -0.84 7.38 38.83
N SER A 10 -1.76 6.45 39.05
CA SER A 10 -3.12 6.58 39.62
C SER A 10 -4.09 7.56 38.95
N VAL A 11 -4.67 7.15 37.82
CA VAL A 11 -6.03 7.57 37.44
C VAL A 11 -6.76 6.34 36.87
N SER A 12 -8.02 6.23 37.24
CA SER A 12 -8.97 5.12 37.10
C SER A 12 -8.90 4.29 35.81
N LEU A 13 -9.02 2.97 36.01
CA LEU A 13 -9.55 2.02 35.02
C LEU A 13 -10.90 2.53 34.50
N HIS A 14 -10.89 3.24 33.38
CA HIS A 14 -12.08 3.48 32.58
C HIS A 14 -12.00 2.63 31.31
N GLN A 15 -12.99 1.75 31.16
CA GLN A 15 -13.23 0.87 30.02
C GLN A 15 -13.13 1.67 28.71
N ASN A 16 -12.14 1.35 27.88
CA ASN A 16 -11.88 2.01 26.62
C ASN A 16 -12.26 1.08 25.46
N ASN A 17 -13.30 1.44 24.70
CA ASN A 17 -14.00 0.52 23.78
C ASN A 17 -13.39 0.47 22.36
N ASN A 18 -12.36 1.28 22.04
CA ASN A 18 -11.80 1.36 20.68
C ASN A 18 -10.29 1.05 20.66
N ASN A 19 -9.94 -0.18 20.31
CA ASN A 19 -8.55 -0.56 20.02
C ASN A 19 -8.17 -0.09 18.60
N TYR A 20 -7.62 1.13 18.50
CA TYR A 20 -7.16 1.68 17.22
C TYR A 20 -5.84 1.03 16.80
N VAL A 21 -5.77 0.60 15.54
CA VAL A 21 -4.54 0.08 14.95
C VAL A 21 -4.22 0.88 13.68
N ALA A 22 -2.94 1.15 13.47
CA ALA A 22 -2.45 1.84 12.28
C ALA A 22 -1.13 1.25 11.80
N THR A 23 -0.95 1.28 10.48
CA THR A 23 0.33 1.03 9.83
C THR A 23 0.75 2.27 9.06
N GLY A 24 2.03 2.60 9.10
CA GLY A 24 2.60 3.81 8.50
C GLY A 24 3.81 3.47 7.66
N ARG A 25 3.87 4.00 6.44
CA ARG A 25 4.97 3.84 5.49
C ARG A 25 5.64 5.16 5.23
N PHE A 26 6.96 5.13 5.23
CA PHE A 26 7.80 6.29 5.10
C PHE A 26 8.78 6.10 3.96
N THR A 27 8.79 7.06 3.03
CA THR A 27 9.73 7.08 1.92
C THR A 27 10.49 8.39 1.95
N PHE A 28 11.81 8.31 1.99
CA PHE A 28 12.66 9.48 2.00
C PHE A 28 13.25 9.74 0.61
N HIS A 29 12.93 10.89 0.01
CA HIS A 29 13.40 11.25 -1.32
C HIS A 29 13.69 12.77 -1.41
N ARG A 30 14.86 13.14 -1.95
CA ARG A 30 15.29 14.55 -2.15
C ARG A 30 15.06 15.47 -0.94
N LYS A 31 15.45 15.03 0.27
CA LYS A 31 15.26 15.76 1.55
C LYS A 31 13.80 15.88 2.01
N ASN A 32 12.87 15.19 1.38
CA ASN A 32 11.47 15.13 1.81
C ASN A 32 11.17 13.75 2.37
N LEU A 33 10.43 13.71 3.47
CA LEU A 33 9.90 12.48 4.04
C LEU A 33 8.42 12.39 3.69
N TYR A 34 8.09 11.50 2.76
CA TYR A 34 6.73 11.15 2.41
C TYR A 34 6.22 10.14 3.41
N TYR A 35 5.00 10.33 3.89
CA TYR A 35 4.37 9.38 4.79
C TYR A 35 2.98 9.00 4.28
N SER A 36 2.60 7.78 4.62
CA SER A 36 1.32 7.21 4.28
C SER A 36 0.85 6.32 5.42
N PHE A 37 -0.40 6.48 5.83
CA PHE A 37 -0.99 5.70 6.90
C PHE A 37 -2.27 5.02 6.44
N TYR A 38 -2.45 3.82 6.93
CA TYR A 38 -3.70 3.09 6.87
C TYR A 38 -4.14 2.79 8.30
N VAL A 39 -5.35 3.24 8.64
CA VAL A 39 -5.93 3.16 9.98
C VAL A 39 -7.15 2.25 9.97
N SER A 40 -7.41 1.59 11.08
CA SER A 40 -8.46 0.58 11.20
C SER A 40 -9.86 1.10 10.92
N ASP A 41 -10.16 2.33 11.35
CA ASP A 41 -11.42 3.00 11.05
C ASP A 41 -11.17 4.21 10.14
N PRO A 42 -11.50 4.13 8.84
CA PRO A 42 -11.32 5.25 7.91
C PRO A 42 -12.28 6.42 8.17
N LEU A 43 -13.36 6.20 8.93
CA LEU A 43 -14.30 7.26 9.33
C LEU A 43 -13.76 8.07 10.52
N TYR A 44 -12.93 7.44 11.35
CA TYR A 44 -12.29 8.09 12.50
C TYR A 44 -10.85 8.47 12.18
N ARG A 45 -10.67 9.56 11.42
CA ARG A 45 -9.34 10.02 11.00
C ARG A 45 -8.60 10.78 12.09
N PRO A 46 -7.27 10.62 12.18
CA PRO A 46 -6.44 11.42 13.09
C PRO A 46 -6.43 12.89 12.67
N ARG A 47 -6.45 13.79 13.66
CA ARG A 47 -6.35 15.25 13.51
C ARG A 47 -4.97 15.68 13.08
N ALA A 48 -3.94 15.09 13.69
CA ALA A 48 -2.57 15.51 13.54
C ALA A 48 -1.58 14.34 13.59
N LEU A 49 -0.42 14.58 12.98
CA LEU A 49 0.74 13.74 13.00
C LEU A 49 1.87 14.47 13.72
N GLN A 50 2.41 13.87 14.76
CA GLN A 50 3.53 14.43 15.51
C GLN A 50 4.77 13.57 15.28
N PHE A 51 5.91 14.21 15.06
CA PHE A 51 7.23 13.58 15.02
C PHE A 51 7.96 13.90 16.31
N SER A 52 8.53 12.89 16.96
CA SER A 52 9.33 13.03 18.17
C SER A 52 10.64 12.27 18.05
N ASP A 53 11.62 12.62 18.89
CA ASP A 53 12.81 11.80 19.09
C ASP A 53 12.57 10.72 20.16
N PHE A 54 13.59 9.90 20.38
CA PHE A 54 13.58 8.85 21.40
C PHE A 54 13.55 9.34 22.85
N GLU A 55 13.73 10.64 23.11
CA GLU A 55 13.60 11.27 24.43
C GLU A 55 12.20 11.86 24.63
N GLY A 56 11.34 11.82 23.61
CA GLY A 56 10.00 12.40 23.62
C GLY A 56 9.96 13.87 23.21
N ASN A 57 11.07 14.47 22.77
CA ASN A 57 11.06 15.85 22.30
C ASN A 57 10.34 15.95 20.96
N ILE A 58 9.42 16.91 20.85
CA ILE A 58 8.64 17.13 19.63
C ILE A 58 9.51 17.82 18.56
N LEU A 59 9.72 17.14 17.44
CA LEU A 59 10.50 17.61 16.30
C LEU A 59 9.64 18.39 15.29
N GLY A 60 8.34 18.10 15.25
CA GLY A 60 7.37 18.81 14.43
C GLY A 60 5.98 18.18 14.48
N GLU A 61 4.95 18.97 14.21
CA GLU A 61 3.54 18.54 14.12
C GLU A 61 2.95 18.97 12.78
N GLN A 62 2.13 18.11 12.19
CA GLN A 62 1.43 18.36 10.94
C GLN A 62 -0.06 18.09 11.11
N ALA A 63 -0.90 19.08 10.83
CA ALA A 63 -2.34 18.89 10.76
C ALA A 63 -2.68 17.97 9.56
N LEU A 64 -3.41 16.89 9.83
CA LEU A 64 -3.87 15.94 8.82
C LEU A 64 -5.30 16.24 8.37
N PHE A 65 -6.03 16.98 9.20
CA PHE A 65 -7.39 17.44 8.94
C PHE A 65 -7.41 18.97 9.00
N ILE A 66 -7.60 19.62 7.86
CA ILE A 66 -7.66 21.07 7.73
C ILE A 66 -9.06 21.45 7.26
N ASP A 67 -9.77 22.24 8.07
CA ASP A 67 -11.06 22.87 7.72
C ASP A 67 -12.18 21.94 7.24
N GLY A 68 -12.21 20.68 7.71
CA GLY A 68 -13.26 19.73 7.28
C GLY A 68 -13.02 19.08 5.92
N VAL A 69 -11.97 19.49 5.19
CA VAL A 69 -11.75 19.07 3.81
C VAL A 69 -10.70 17.95 3.76
N THR A 70 -11.15 16.78 3.31
CA THR A 70 -10.28 15.65 2.97
C THR A 70 -10.11 15.57 1.46
N SER A 71 -8.89 15.31 0.98
CA SER A 71 -8.66 15.17 -0.46
C SER A 71 -9.46 14.00 -1.03
N VAL A 72 -9.95 14.12 -2.27
CA VAL A 72 -10.67 13.06 -2.99
C VAL A 72 -9.88 11.73 -2.98
N TYR A 73 -8.58 11.79 -3.23
CA TYR A 73 -7.67 10.64 -3.17
C TYR A 73 -7.75 9.91 -1.83
N GLN A 74 -7.61 10.64 -0.74
CA GLN A 74 -7.65 10.06 0.60
C GLN A 74 -9.01 9.44 0.92
N ASN A 75 -10.12 10.01 0.43
CA ASN A 75 -11.46 9.44 0.64
C ASN A 75 -11.66 8.14 -0.13
N VAL A 76 -11.20 8.07 -1.38
CA VAL A 76 -11.31 6.89 -2.24
C VAL A 76 -10.36 5.77 -1.79
N THR A 77 -9.18 6.11 -1.28
CA THR A 77 -8.18 5.12 -0.83
C THR A 77 -8.33 4.71 0.64
N GLY A 78 -8.99 5.54 1.46
CA GLY A 78 -9.01 5.38 2.91
C GLY A 78 -7.66 5.62 3.59
N LYS A 79 -6.66 6.14 2.87
CA LYS A 79 -5.31 6.41 3.39
C LYS A 79 -5.22 7.84 3.92
N VAL A 80 -4.25 8.06 4.80
CA VAL A 80 -3.81 9.39 5.21
C VAL A 80 -2.42 9.64 4.65
N CYS A 81 -2.26 10.70 3.87
CA CYS A 81 -1.04 10.97 3.11
C CYS A 81 -0.48 12.34 3.44
N GLY A 82 0.84 12.48 3.40
CA GLY A 82 1.47 13.79 3.47
C GLY A 82 2.97 13.77 3.30
N VAL A 83 3.58 14.93 3.49
CA VAL A 83 5.01 15.12 3.24
C VAL A 83 5.62 16.12 4.20
N TRP A 84 6.63 15.68 4.96
CA TRP A 84 7.54 16.59 5.64
C TRP A 84 8.59 17.08 4.65
N ARG A 85 8.39 18.29 4.12
CA ARG A 85 9.32 18.90 3.16
C ARG A 85 10.57 19.41 3.86
N ARG A 86 11.73 19.25 3.19
CA ARG A 86 13.03 19.82 3.62
C ARG A 86 13.42 19.40 5.04
N VAL A 87 13.40 18.11 5.33
CA VAL A 87 13.75 17.54 6.63
C VAL A 87 15.18 17.97 7.04
N PRO A 88 15.34 18.62 8.22
CA PRO A 88 16.64 19.05 8.75
C PRO A 88 17.69 17.94 8.80
N ARG A 89 18.98 18.29 8.70
CA ARG A 89 20.09 17.32 8.71
C ARG A 89 20.10 16.45 9.97
N GLU A 90 19.80 17.03 11.13
CA GLU A 90 19.77 16.34 12.41
C GLU A 90 18.64 15.31 12.47
N TYR A 91 17.44 15.65 12.01
CA TYR A 91 16.31 14.72 12.00
C TYR A 91 16.49 13.59 10.96
N ARG A 92 17.19 13.86 9.85
CA ARG A 92 17.66 12.82 8.92
C ARG A 92 18.67 11.86 9.55
N ARG A 93 19.40 12.28 10.59
CA ARG A 93 20.25 11.38 11.36
C ARG A 93 19.40 10.47 12.24
N LEU A 94 18.41 11.03 12.95
CA LEU A 94 17.46 10.25 13.77
C LEU A 94 16.74 9.16 12.95
N LEU A 95 16.25 9.50 11.75
CA LEU A 95 15.65 8.52 10.84
C LEU A 95 16.62 7.40 10.42
N ARG A 96 17.91 7.69 10.27
CA ARG A 96 18.91 6.68 9.88
C ARG A 96 19.31 5.78 11.04
N GLU A 97 19.25 6.32 12.25
CA GLU A 97 19.51 5.62 13.51
C GLU A 97 18.25 4.96 14.07
N GLU A 98 17.10 5.06 13.39
CA GLU A 98 15.80 4.54 13.85
C GLU A 98 15.36 5.12 15.20
N ARG A 99 15.76 6.36 15.50
CA ARG A 99 15.47 7.07 16.77
C ARG A 99 14.40 8.15 16.62
N MET A 100 13.55 8.00 15.61
CA MET A 100 12.42 8.89 15.38
C MET A 100 11.14 8.11 15.64
N PHE A 101 10.26 8.73 16.42
CA PHE A 101 8.93 8.25 16.72
C PHE A 101 7.92 9.15 16.03
N VAL A 102 6.77 8.57 15.74
CA VAL A 102 5.66 9.27 15.11
C VAL A 102 4.41 8.95 15.90
N SER A 103 3.54 9.93 16.10
CA SER A 103 2.30 9.79 16.86
C SER A 103 1.12 10.32 16.08
N LEU A 104 0.10 9.50 15.93
CA LEU A 104 -1.21 9.90 15.42
C LEU A 104 -2.08 10.37 16.59
N LEU A 105 -2.68 11.55 16.42
CA LEU A 105 -3.48 12.21 17.45
C LEU A 105 -4.94 12.29 16.99
N TRP A 106 -5.86 11.75 17.81
CA TRP A 106 -7.30 11.90 17.64
C TRP A 106 -7.89 12.74 18.78
N GLY A 107 -9.13 13.22 18.58
CA GLY A 107 -9.83 14.10 19.51
C GLY A 107 -9.52 15.58 19.29
N THR A 108 -10.27 16.43 19.99
CA THR A 108 -10.01 17.87 20.07
C THR A 108 -9.16 18.18 21.30
N ALA A 109 -8.56 19.38 21.35
CA ALA A 109 -7.77 19.79 22.51
C ALA A 109 -8.56 19.77 23.83
N ASP A 110 -9.89 19.93 23.74
CA ASP A 110 -10.83 20.00 24.87
C ASP A 110 -11.48 18.64 25.23
N GLN A 111 -11.15 17.57 24.51
CA GLN A 111 -11.64 16.21 24.75
C GLN A 111 -10.48 15.24 25.02
N GLU A 112 -10.79 14.01 25.46
CA GLU A 112 -9.79 12.97 25.62
C GLU A 112 -9.01 12.75 24.32
N GLN A 113 -7.70 12.97 24.38
CA GLN A 113 -6.80 12.77 23.24
C GLN A 113 -6.41 11.30 23.18
N HIS A 114 -6.70 10.65 22.06
CA HIS A 114 -6.18 9.31 21.79
C HIS A 114 -4.89 9.44 20.99
N ILE A 115 -3.82 8.82 21.48
CA ILE A 115 -2.49 8.87 20.89
C ILE A 115 -2.06 7.47 20.52
N LEU A 116 -1.61 7.31 19.28
CA LEU A 116 -1.05 6.06 18.77
C LEU A 116 0.35 6.36 18.22
N SER A 117 1.40 5.91 18.93
CA SER A 117 2.81 6.27 18.76
C SER A 117 3.70 5.11 18.32
N GLY A 118 4.53 5.26 17.30
CA GLY A 118 5.30 4.17 16.73
C GLY A 118 6.69 4.60 16.29
N GLN A 119 7.65 3.71 16.46
CA GLN A 119 9.01 3.93 15.97
C GLN A 119 9.05 3.81 14.44
N VAL A 120 9.80 4.71 13.80
CA VAL A 120 10.13 4.63 12.38
C VAL A 120 11.36 3.75 12.21
N ALA A 121 11.14 2.52 11.76
CA ALA A 121 12.17 1.51 11.53
C ALA A 121 12.19 1.03 10.07
N ARG A 122 13.30 0.44 9.64
CA ARG A 122 13.46 -0.11 8.29
C ARG A 122 13.06 -1.57 8.23
N TYR A 123 12.27 -1.93 7.23
CA TYR A 123 11.89 -3.30 6.95
C TYR A 123 12.21 -3.64 5.49
N ARG A 124 12.97 -4.73 5.26
CA ARG A 124 13.46 -5.10 3.91
C ARG A 124 12.32 -5.45 2.96
N SER A 125 11.30 -6.12 3.47
CA SER A 125 10.12 -6.61 2.73
C SER A 125 9.24 -5.48 2.17
N LEU A 126 9.43 -4.23 2.60
CA LEU A 126 8.72 -3.06 2.07
C LEU A 126 9.03 -2.78 0.60
N SER A 127 10.22 -3.16 0.13
CA SER A 127 10.66 -2.92 -1.24
C SER A 127 9.88 -3.73 -2.27
N THR A 128 9.30 -4.86 -1.87
CA THR A 128 8.56 -5.80 -2.72
C THR A 128 7.08 -5.88 -2.35
N GLU A 129 6.57 -4.94 -1.55
CA GLU A 129 5.19 -4.95 -1.11
C GLU A 129 4.22 -4.69 -2.27
N LEU A 130 3.28 -5.63 -2.47
CA LEU A 130 2.14 -5.47 -3.38
C LEU A 130 0.82 -5.32 -2.60
N PHE A 131 0.73 -5.99 -1.46
CA PHE A 131 -0.45 -5.98 -0.59
C PHE A 131 -0.05 -5.75 0.87
N THR A 132 -0.99 -5.17 1.61
CA THR A 132 -0.86 -4.99 3.05
C THR A 132 -2.05 -5.62 3.75
N SER A 133 -1.86 -6.05 4.99
CA SER A 133 -2.98 -6.24 5.90
C SER A 133 -2.73 -5.49 7.19
N LEU A 134 -3.77 -4.81 7.69
CA LEU A 134 -3.80 -4.23 9.02
C LEU A 134 -4.51 -5.23 9.93
N MET A 135 -3.78 -5.79 10.88
CA MET A 135 -4.27 -6.87 11.73
C MET A 135 -4.73 -6.31 13.08
N GLN A 136 -5.88 -6.79 13.53
CA GLN A 136 -6.50 -6.40 14.78
C GLN A 136 -6.90 -7.68 15.55
N PRO A 137 -7.20 -7.59 16.86
CA PRO A 137 -7.74 -8.74 17.60
C PRO A 137 -8.95 -9.32 16.89
N ALA A 138 -8.91 -10.63 16.63
CA ALA A 138 -9.97 -11.31 15.89
C ALA A 138 -11.30 -11.29 16.67
N PRO A 139 -12.46 -11.35 15.99
CA PRO A 139 -13.74 -11.46 16.67
C PRO A 139 -13.76 -12.68 17.61
N GLY A 140 -14.15 -12.46 18.86
CA GLY A 140 -14.21 -13.51 19.89
C GLY A 140 -12.94 -13.67 20.74
N THR A 141 -11.87 -12.91 20.47
CA THR A 141 -10.72 -12.82 21.40
C THR A 141 -11.06 -12.03 22.65
N ASP A 142 -10.32 -12.26 23.74
CA ASP A 142 -10.50 -11.50 24.97
C ASP A 142 -9.94 -10.07 24.82
N SER A 143 -10.83 -9.07 24.91
CA SER A 143 -10.51 -7.66 24.68
C SER A 143 -9.58 -7.07 25.74
N LEU A 144 -9.59 -7.61 26.96
CA LEU A 144 -8.73 -7.12 28.05
C LEU A 144 -7.28 -7.56 27.86
N THR A 145 -7.06 -8.82 27.48
CA THR A 145 -5.71 -9.37 27.26
C THR A 145 -5.10 -8.92 25.93
N MET A 146 -5.93 -8.66 24.92
CA MET A 146 -5.50 -8.18 23.60
C MET A 146 -5.50 -6.65 23.47
N ASN A 147 -5.63 -5.91 24.58
CA ASN A 147 -5.62 -4.46 24.54
C ASN A 147 -4.26 -3.93 24.04
N GLY A 148 -4.27 -3.05 23.04
CA GLY A 148 -3.06 -2.56 22.38
C GLY A 148 -2.39 -3.58 21.45
N ALA A 149 -2.97 -4.77 21.27
CA ALA A 149 -2.49 -5.76 20.31
C ALA A 149 -2.89 -5.36 18.88
N GLY A 150 -1.99 -5.58 17.95
CA GLY A 150 -2.23 -5.37 16.53
C GLY A 150 -1.08 -5.87 15.68
N GLY A 151 -1.16 -5.61 14.38
CA GLY A 151 -0.03 -5.85 13.52
C GLY A 151 -0.21 -5.33 12.10
N THR A 152 0.83 -5.50 11.31
CA THR A 152 0.80 -5.25 9.87
C THR A 152 1.48 -6.40 9.15
N ALA A 153 0.79 -6.96 8.16
CA ALA A 153 1.37 -7.92 7.24
C ALA A 153 1.77 -7.20 5.95
N ILE A 154 3.01 -7.40 5.53
CA ILE A 154 3.60 -6.97 4.28
C ILE A 154 3.63 -8.19 3.37
N ILE A 155 2.91 -8.14 2.26
CA ILE A 155 2.74 -9.28 1.37
C ILE A 155 3.33 -8.93 0.01
N SER A 156 4.30 -9.75 -0.38
CA SER A 156 4.89 -9.77 -1.71
C SER A 156 4.39 -11.02 -2.45
N ALA A 157 4.15 -10.89 -3.74
CA ALA A 157 3.78 -11.99 -4.60
C ALA A 157 4.61 -11.96 -5.88
N SER A 158 4.74 -13.12 -6.51
CA SER A 158 5.41 -13.27 -7.80
C SER A 158 4.52 -14.07 -8.74
N SER A 159 4.18 -13.50 -9.89
CA SER A 159 3.33 -14.13 -10.90
C SER A 159 4.09 -15.02 -11.88
N SER A 160 5.40 -14.81 -12.05
CA SER A 160 6.27 -15.60 -12.95
C SER A 160 6.61 -16.97 -12.38
N ALA A 161 6.95 -17.01 -11.10
CA ALA A 161 7.01 -18.20 -10.27
C ALA A 161 5.99 -18.04 -9.15
N PRO A 162 4.74 -18.52 -9.34
CA PRO A 162 3.62 -18.34 -8.42
C PRO A 162 3.97 -18.64 -6.96
N SER A 163 4.19 -17.59 -6.19
CA SER A 163 4.60 -17.67 -4.80
C SER A 163 4.19 -16.41 -4.04
N ILE A 164 4.06 -16.55 -2.73
CA ILE A 164 3.74 -15.47 -1.81
C ILE A 164 4.78 -15.48 -0.70
N HIS A 165 5.26 -14.30 -0.34
CA HIS A 165 6.07 -14.08 0.86
C HIS A 165 5.38 -13.05 1.76
N VAL A 166 5.10 -13.47 2.99
CA VAL A 166 4.37 -12.71 4.01
C VAL A 166 5.33 -12.41 5.16
N SER A 167 5.56 -11.13 5.40
CA SER A 167 6.34 -10.63 6.54
C SER A 167 5.39 -9.88 7.46
N ILE A 168 5.24 -10.34 8.71
CA ILE A 168 4.28 -9.82 9.67
C ILE A 168 5.02 -9.17 10.81
N VAL A 169 4.66 -7.94 11.12
CA VAL A 169 5.14 -7.18 12.28
C VAL A 169 3.97 -7.00 13.24
N PHE A 170 4.10 -7.49 14.47
CA PHE A 170 2.95 -7.59 15.39
C PHE A 170 3.36 -7.56 16.87
N ASN A 171 2.37 -7.33 17.73
CA ASN A 171 2.49 -7.41 19.17
C ASN A 171 1.22 -8.02 19.80
N GLY A 172 1.30 -8.36 21.09
CA GLY A 172 0.11 -8.70 21.89
C GLY A 172 -0.53 -10.08 21.65
N ILE A 173 0.15 -11.03 21.00
CA ILE A 173 -0.33 -12.44 20.88
C ILE A 173 0.36 -13.41 21.85
N PHE A 174 1.14 -12.88 22.79
CA PHE A 174 1.88 -13.65 23.79
C PHE A 174 1.33 -13.32 25.17
N SER A 175 1.26 -14.32 26.03
CA SER A 175 0.93 -14.09 27.44
C SER A 175 2.15 -13.51 28.19
N PRO A 176 1.93 -12.73 29.27
CA PRO A 176 3.04 -12.15 30.04
C PRO A 176 4.01 -13.16 30.64
N GLU A 177 3.62 -14.44 30.74
CA GLU A 177 4.41 -15.52 31.31
C GLU A 177 5.28 -16.24 30.27
N GLU A 178 5.11 -15.91 28.98
CA GLU A 178 5.80 -16.55 27.87
C GLU A 178 7.13 -15.87 27.56
N PHE A 179 8.16 -16.22 28.33
CA PHE A 179 9.53 -15.73 28.15
C PHE A 179 10.44 -16.67 27.34
N ALA A 180 9.96 -17.88 27.05
CA ALA A 180 10.65 -18.89 26.26
C ALA A 180 10.13 -18.93 24.83
N ASP A 181 10.75 -19.72 23.96
CA ASP A 181 10.34 -19.82 22.57
C ASP A 181 8.88 -20.26 22.42
N VAL A 182 8.07 -19.45 21.71
CA VAL A 182 6.63 -19.67 21.58
C VAL A 182 6.27 -20.07 20.15
N PRO A 183 5.58 -21.20 19.94
CA PRO A 183 5.04 -21.54 18.63
C PRO A 183 3.76 -20.73 18.33
N ILE A 184 3.72 -20.18 17.12
CA ILE A 184 2.59 -19.44 16.56
C ILE A 184 2.18 -20.07 15.23
N VAL A 185 0.94 -19.83 14.82
CA VAL A 185 0.41 -20.27 13.52
C VAL A 185 0.10 -19.05 12.68
N VAL A 186 0.72 -18.96 11.50
CA VAL A 186 0.40 -17.96 10.48
C VAL A 186 -0.48 -18.61 9.43
N ARG A 187 -1.61 -17.98 9.10
CA ARG A 187 -2.59 -18.52 8.15
C ARG A 187 -3.07 -17.44 7.18
N LEU A 188 -3.08 -17.77 5.90
CA LEU A 188 -3.70 -16.99 4.83
C LEU A 188 -4.86 -17.81 4.25
N GLU A 189 -6.08 -17.27 4.31
CA GLU A 189 -7.27 -18.02 3.92
C GLU A 189 -8.34 -17.16 3.26
N SER A 190 -9.19 -17.79 2.47
CA SER A 190 -10.44 -17.21 2.00
C SER A 190 -11.58 -17.69 2.89
N LEU A 191 -12.12 -16.78 3.71
CA LEU A 191 -13.26 -17.10 4.59
C LEU A 191 -14.52 -17.44 3.79
N GLU A 192 -14.74 -16.77 2.65
CA GLU A 192 -15.89 -17.00 1.78
C GLU A 192 -15.87 -18.40 1.14
N LYS A 193 -14.69 -18.88 0.76
CA LYS A 193 -14.52 -20.19 0.12
C LYS A 193 -14.13 -21.31 1.10
N GLN A 194 -13.92 -20.98 2.37
CA GLN A 194 -13.34 -21.87 3.38
C GLN A 194 -12.05 -22.55 2.88
N GLN A 195 -11.23 -21.81 2.13
CA GLN A 195 -10.02 -22.33 1.50
C GLN A 195 -8.77 -21.76 2.21
N ILE A 196 -7.87 -22.64 2.61
CA ILE A 196 -6.56 -22.26 3.17
C ILE A 196 -5.55 -22.19 2.03
N VAL A 197 -4.86 -21.05 1.91
CA VAL A 197 -3.81 -20.82 0.90
C VAL A 197 -2.43 -21.07 1.50
N LEU A 198 -2.21 -20.63 2.74
CA LEU A 198 -0.98 -20.85 3.50
C LEU A 198 -1.35 -21.15 4.94
N GLN A 199 -0.67 -22.11 5.55
CA GLN A 199 -0.68 -22.33 6.99
C GLN A 199 0.68 -22.85 7.43
N GLU A 200 1.39 -22.06 8.22
CA GLU A 200 2.74 -22.36 8.69
C GLU A 200 2.82 -22.21 10.21
N GLU A 201 3.49 -23.16 10.87
CA GLU A 201 3.83 -23.04 12.28
C GLU A 201 5.25 -22.50 12.41
N VAL A 202 5.39 -21.35 13.09
CA VAL A 202 6.68 -20.70 13.29
C VAL A 202 6.97 -20.57 14.77
N LYS A 203 8.23 -20.74 15.15
CA LYS A 203 8.68 -20.57 16.52
C LYS A 203 9.31 -19.18 16.67
N ILE A 204 8.80 -18.38 17.60
CA ILE A 204 9.37 -17.07 17.93
C ILE A 204 10.33 -17.24 19.10
N GLU A 205 11.61 -16.94 18.87
CA GLU A 205 12.64 -16.97 19.90
C GLU A 205 12.49 -15.76 20.82
N LYS A 206 12.29 -16.00 22.13
CA LYS A 206 12.19 -14.97 23.18
C LYS A 206 11.33 -13.76 22.75
N PRO A 207 10.00 -13.91 22.69
CA PRO A 207 9.12 -12.86 22.19
C PRO A 207 9.32 -11.56 22.95
N ALA A 208 9.45 -10.46 22.22
CA ALA A 208 9.50 -9.13 22.81
C ALA A 208 8.08 -8.67 23.14
N HIS A 209 7.90 -7.94 24.24
CA HIS A 209 6.59 -7.37 24.59
C HIS A 209 6.14 -6.29 23.60
N GLU A 210 7.08 -5.53 23.03
CA GLU A 210 6.77 -4.41 22.16
C GLU A 210 6.48 -4.82 20.72
N LEU A 211 7.38 -5.58 20.07
CA LEU A 211 7.28 -5.85 18.64
C LEU A 211 8.00 -7.15 18.26
N ASN A 212 7.33 -7.95 17.46
CA ASN A 212 7.84 -9.22 16.94
C ASN A 212 7.67 -9.25 15.44
N THR A 213 8.50 -10.05 14.78
CA THR A 213 8.48 -10.21 13.33
C THR A 213 8.48 -11.68 12.96
N VAL A 214 7.70 -12.05 11.97
CA VAL A 214 7.68 -13.41 11.40
C VAL A 214 7.63 -13.33 9.88
N GLU A 215 8.37 -14.20 9.21
CA GLU A 215 8.41 -14.29 7.75
C GLU A 215 8.10 -15.71 7.31
N VAL A 216 7.18 -15.84 6.36
CA VAL A 216 6.78 -17.13 5.77
C VAL A 216 6.69 -16.98 4.26
N GLN A 217 7.13 -18.02 3.54
CA GLN A 217 7.09 -18.06 2.08
C GLN A 217 6.51 -19.40 1.65
N THR A 218 5.62 -19.38 0.65
CA THR A 218 5.09 -20.60 0.05
C THR A 218 4.85 -20.45 -1.44
N ALA A 219 4.96 -21.56 -2.16
CA ALA A 219 4.50 -21.66 -3.54
C ALA A 219 2.98 -21.76 -3.55
N VAL A 220 2.32 -21.07 -4.49
CA VAL A 220 0.86 -21.04 -4.59
C VAL A 220 0.39 -21.23 -6.02
N SER A 221 -0.90 -21.48 -6.22
CA SER A 221 -1.46 -21.52 -7.57
C SER A 221 -1.72 -20.10 -8.10
N SER A 222 -1.81 -19.96 -9.42
CA SER A 222 -2.26 -18.71 -10.05
C SER A 222 -3.70 -18.33 -9.65
N ALA A 223 -4.52 -19.31 -9.24
CA ALA A 223 -5.85 -19.05 -8.71
C ALA A 223 -5.81 -18.39 -7.33
N ASP A 224 -4.86 -18.77 -6.48
CA ASP A 224 -4.66 -18.18 -5.15
C ASP A 224 -4.15 -16.74 -5.26
N LEU A 225 -3.22 -16.47 -6.19
CA LEU A 225 -2.78 -15.10 -6.48
C LEU A 225 -3.94 -14.20 -6.93
N ARG A 226 -4.91 -14.74 -7.67
CA ARG A 226 -6.13 -13.99 -8.03
C ARG A 226 -7.03 -13.72 -6.82
N LEU A 227 -7.01 -14.55 -5.79
CA LEU A 227 -7.74 -14.26 -4.54
C LEU A 227 -7.12 -13.08 -3.80
N LEU A 228 -5.78 -12.92 -3.84
CA LEU A 228 -5.09 -11.73 -3.32
C LEU A 228 -5.52 -10.46 -4.06
N THR A 229 -5.42 -10.42 -5.39
CA THR A 229 -5.78 -9.21 -6.16
C THR A 229 -7.26 -8.84 -6.04
N ARG A 230 -8.11 -9.84 -5.78
CA ARG A 230 -9.54 -9.63 -5.53
C ARG A 230 -9.87 -9.22 -4.09
N GLY A 231 -8.88 -9.11 -3.20
CA GLY A 231 -9.10 -8.76 -1.79
C GLY A 231 -10.01 -9.77 -1.07
N LYS A 232 -9.87 -11.06 -1.40
CA LYS A 232 -10.69 -12.17 -0.87
C LYS A 232 -9.98 -13.00 0.20
N LEU A 233 -8.75 -12.62 0.55
CA LEU A 233 -7.95 -13.29 1.56
C LEU A 233 -7.87 -12.48 2.86
N VAL A 234 -7.81 -13.21 3.96
CA VAL A 234 -7.55 -12.71 5.30
C VAL A 234 -6.27 -13.38 5.78
N VAL A 235 -5.38 -12.58 6.35
CA VAL A 235 -4.20 -13.10 7.05
C VAL A 235 -4.51 -13.12 8.54
N SER A 236 -4.06 -14.17 9.22
CA SER A 236 -4.17 -14.29 10.67
C SER A 236 -2.89 -14.86 11.26
N ILE A 237 -2.64 -14.47 12.51
CA ILE A 237 -1.56 -14.97 13.33
C ILE A 237 -2.13 -15.29 14.71
N ALA A 238 -1.88 -16.49 15.21
CA ALA A 238 -2.45 -16.95 16.47
C ALA A 238 -1.42 -17.68 17.33
N SER A 239 -1.57 -17.57 18.65
CA SER A 239 -0.85 -18.44 19.59
C SER A 239 -1.27 -19.89 19.38
N LYS A 240 -0.32 -20.82 19.28
CA LYS A 240 -0.65 -22.25 19.19
C LYS A 240 -1.30 -22.79 20.47
N LYS A 241 -0.94 -22.24 21.64
CA LYS A 241 -1.49 -22.67 22.93
C LYS A 241 -2.90 -22.13 23.17
N LYS A 242 -3.16 -20.90 22.71
CA LYS A 242 -4.41 -20.17 22.93
C LYS A 242 -4.96 -19.57 21.63
N PRO A 243 -5.31 -20.41 20.63
CA PRO A 243 -5.62 -19.93 19.28
C PRO A 243 -6.91 -19.11 19.17
N THR A 244 -7.82 -19.25 20.14
CA THR A 244 -9.10 -18.51 20.20
C THR A 244 -9.00 -17.23 21.04
N GLU A 245 -8.15 -17.21 22.06
CA GLU A 245 -7.97 -16.04 22.94
C GLU A 245 -6.96 -15.06 22.37
N LEU A 246 -5.86 -15.56 21.77
CA LEU A 246 -4.71 -14.77 21.32
C LEU A 246 -4.55 -14.91 19.81
N ARG A 247 -5.32 -14.12 19.05
CA ARG A 247 -5.33 -14.13 17.59
C ARG A 247 -5.49 -12.72 17.03
N LEU A 248 -4.64 -12.38 16.06
CA LEU A 248 -4.83 -11.21 15.23
C LEU A 248 -5.26 -11.66 13.84
N GLU A 249 -6.13 -10.88 13.21
CA GLU A 249 -6.48 -11.08 11.81
C GLU A 249 -6.72 -9.75 11.09
N GLY A 250 -6.57 -9.78 9.77
CA GLY A 250 -6.80 -8.61 8.93
C GLY A 250 -7.09 -9.00 7.49
N LYS A 251 -7.97 -8.23 6.84
CA LYS A 251 -8.22 -8.39 5.41
C LYS A 251 -6.99 -7.95 4.62
N VAL A 252 -6.67 -8.67 3.55
CA VAL A 252 -5.62 -8.25 2.62
C VAL A 252 -6.17 -7.18 1.68
N ILE A 253 -5.47 -6.04 1.62
CA ILE A 253 -5.78 -4.89 0.78
C ILE A 253 -4.58 -4.54 -0.11
N THR A 254 -4.77 -3.61 -1.05
CA THR A 254 -3.65 -3.02 -1.80
C THR A 254 -2.63 -2.37 -0.87
N ARG A 255 -1.38 -2.26 -1.31
CA ARG A 255 -0.30 -1.74 -0.47
C ARG A 255 -0.67 -0.43 0.21
N ALA A 256 -0.26 -0.29 1.47
CA ALA A 256 -0.65 0.81 2.33
C ALA A 256 0.02 2.15 1.97
N THR A 257 0.89 2.20 0.96
CA THR A 257 1.55 3.44 0.51
C THR A 257 0.60 4.33 -0.29
N CYS A 258 0.78 5.65 -0.16
CA CYS A 258 0.10 6.64 -0.98
C CYS A 258 0.95 6.90 -2.23
N GLU A 259 0.52 6.37 -3.37
CA GLU A 259 1.10 6.71 -4.66
C GLU A 259 0.03 7.11 -5.67
N ILE A 260 0.50 7.95 -6.59
CA ILE A 260 -0.15 8.30 -7.84
C ILE A 260 0.91 8.03 -8.91
N PHE A 261 0.58 7.15 -9.85
CA PHE A 261 1.41 6.95 -11.04
C PHE A 261 1.01 8.02 -12.03
N GLN A 262 1.98 8.68 -12.64
CA GLN A 262 1.73 9.73 -13.61
C GLN A 262 2.70 9.59 -14.77
N GLY A 263 2.24 9.94 -15.96
CA GLY A 263 3.01 9.92 -17.18
C GLY A 263 2.58 11.04 -18.10
N VAL A 264 3.54 11.56 -18.86
CA VAL A 264 3.26 12.45 -19.99
C VAL A 264 3.15 11.57 -21.23
N LEU A 265 2.14 11.85 -22.05
CA LEU A 265 1.96 11.25 -23.36
C LEU A 265 2.57 12.21 -24.36
N SER A 266 3.52 11.72 -25.15
CA SER A 266 4.14 12.47 -26.23
C SER A 266 4.02 11.67 -27.51
N SER A 267 3.88 12.38 -28.63
CA SER A 267 4.05 11.79 -29.95
C SER A 267 5.38 11.04 -30.01
N ALA A 268 5.41 9.91 -30.73
CA ALA A 268 6.65 9.22 -30.98
C ALA A 268 7.49 10.03 -31.96
N ASP A 269 8.58 10.64 -31.49
CA ASP A 269 9.57 11.30 -32.35
C ASP A 269 10.12 10.29 -33.37
N ALA A 270 10.02 10.64 -34.65
CA ALA A 270 10.56 9.89 -35.78
C ALA A 270 12.10 9.99 -35.90
N ASP A 271 12.82 10.19 -34.81
CA ASP A 271 14.24 10.59 -34.83
C ASP A 271 15.21 9.40 -34.62
N ASN A 272 14.81 8.19 -35.02
CA ASN A 272 15.67 7.00 -35.07
C ASN A 272 15.64 6.28 -36.44
N THR A 273 15.62 7.04 -37.53
CA THR A 273 15.96 6.52 -38.87
C THR A 273 17.10 7.35 -39.46
N ASN A 274 18.28 7.25 -38.84
CA ASN A 274 19.56 7.58 -39.49
C ASN A 274 20.19 6.32 -40.09
N ASP A 275 19.37 5.39 -40.58
CA ASP A 275 19.84 4.30 -41.44
C ASP A 275 19.41 4.69 -42.86
N GLU A 276 20.39 5.18 -43.61
CA GLU A 276 20.35 5.46 -45.05
C GLU A 276 20.15 4.15 -45.82
N ASP A 277 18.96 3.57 -45.77
CA ASP A 277 18.57 2.49 -46.68
C ASP A 277 17.36 2.95 -47.50
N GLU A 278 17.65 3.42 -48.70
CA GLU A 278 16.70 3.53 -49.80
C GLU A 278 16.05 2.14 -50.02
N ASP A 279 14.73 2.10 -50.22
CA ASP A 279 13.91 0.90 -50.51
C ASP A 279 13.26 0.15 -49.33
N SER A 280 12.78 0.85 -48.30
CA SER A 280 11.74 0.31 -47.40
C SER A 280 10.42 1.08 -47.55
N GLU A 281 9.40 0.37 -48.04
CA GLU A 281 8.02 0.83 -48.14
C GLU A 281 7.57 1.47 -46.81
N LYS A 282 7.24 2.75 -46.94
CA LYS A 282 6.75 3.68 -45.93
C LYS A 282 5.63 3.04 -45.09
N SER A 283 5.97 2.44 -43.95
CA SER A 283 4.99 2.18 -42.90
C SER A 283 4.61 3.54 -42.30
N VAL A 284 3.59 4.15 -42.88
CA VAL A 284 2.96 5.37 -42.36
C VAL A 284 2.26 4.98 -41.05
N SER A 285 3.02 4.87 -39.95
CA SER A 285 2.40 5.09 -38.65
C SER A 285 1.96 6.55 -38.67
N ALA A 286 0.65 6.79 -38.69
CA ALA A 286 0.09 8.13 -38.57
C ALA A 286 0.78 8.81 -37.39
N GLN A 287 1.61 9.82 -37.66
CA GLN A 287 2.19 10.63 -36.61
C GLN A 287 1.05 11.39 -35.98
N THR A 288 0.55 10.89 -34.86
CA THR A 288 -0.40 11.61 -34.03
C THR A 288 0.36 12.78 -33.41
N VAL A 289 0.07 14.00 -33.84
CA VAL A 289 0.51 15.22 -33.14
C VAL A 289 -0.41 15.38 -31.94
N THR A 290 -0.34 14.44 -31.00
CA THR A 290 -1.12 14.48 -29.78
C THR A 290 -0.17 14.40 -28.59
N SER A 291 -0.43 15.26 -27.62
CA SER A 291 0.26 15.28 -26.34
C SER A 291 -0.77 15.06 -25.24
N GLY A 292 -0.33 14.71 -24.04
CA GLY A 292 -1.26 14.52 -22.96
C GLY A 292 -0.61 14.22 -21.63
N MET A 293 -1.44 14.02 -20.62
CA MET A 293 -1.02 13.55 -19.32
C MET A 293 -1.99 12.51 -18.80
N ALA A 294 -1.45 11.52 -18.11
CA ALA A 294 -2.23 10.51 -17.45
C ALA A 294 -1.79 10.40 -16.00
N TRP A 295 -2.76 10.15 -15.12
CA TRP A 295 -2.48 9.73 -13.76
C TRP A 295 -3.45 8.64 -13.32
N MET A 296 -2.95 7.77 -12.44
CA MET A 296 -3.70 6.63 -11.95
C MET A 296 -3.30 6.27 -10.53
N TYR A 297 -4.22 5.65 -9.80
CA TYR A 297 -3.99 5.17 -8.45
C TYR A 297 -4.92 4.02 -8.07
N MET A 298 -4.47 3.18 -7.14
CA MET A 298 -5.27 2.06 -6.62
C MET A 298 -6.22 2.55 -5.51
N ASN A 299 -7.52 2.27 -5.64
CA ASN A 299 -8.49 2.54 -4.59
C ASN A 299 -8.47 1.46 -3.47
N ARG A 300 -9.31 1.64 -2.45
CA ARG A 300 -9.42 0.70 -1.31
C ARG A 300 -9.89 -0.70 -1.71
N ASP A 301 -10.68 -0.80 -2.78
CA ASP A 301 -11.30 -2.06 -3.22
C ASP A 301 -10.43 -2.84 -4.23
N GLY A 302 -9.29 -2.28 -4.61
CA GLY A 302 -8.32 -2.86 -5.53
C GLY A 302 -8.57 -2.55 -7.00
N ALA A 303 -9.42 -1.57 -7.33
CA ALA A 303 -9.58 -1.07 -8.69
C ALA A 303 -8.56 0.05 -8.98
N LEU A 304 -8.12 0.13 -10.23
CA LEU A 304 -7.25 1.19 -10.72
C LEU A 304 -8.11 2.34 -11.22
N VAL A 305 -8.08 3.47 -10.51
CA VAL A 305 -8.73 4.71 -10.96
C VAL A 305 -7.76 5.40 -11.92
N TYR A 306 -8.24 5.79 -13.09
CA TYR A 306 -7.44 6.49 -14.09
C TYR A 306 -8.11 7.78 -14.55
N SER A 307 -7.25 8.72 -14.92
CA SER A 307 -7.60 9.96 -15.61
C SER A 307 -6.54 10.24 -16.66
N VAL A 308 -6.99 10.43 -17.89
CA VAL A 308 -6.15 10.75 -19.04
C VAL A 308 -6.69 12.02 -19.68
N GLN A 309 -5.80 12.96 -19.94
CA GLN A 309 -6.07 14.17 -20.70
C GLN A 309 -5.21 14.12 -21.95
N LEU A 310 -5.83 14.30 -23.10
CA LEU A 310 -5.22 14.39 -24.41
C LEU A 310 -5.48 15.79 -24.97
N ASP A 311 -4.43 16.41 -25.47
CA ASP A 311 -4.45 17.70 -26.16
C ASP A 311 -4.35 17.48 -27.67
N GLU A 312 -4.87 18.45 -28.43
CA GLU A 312 -4.76 18.51 -29.91
C GLU A 312 -5.38 17.34 -30.66
N LEU A 313 -6.36 16.67 -30.04
CA LEU A 313 -6.97 15.50 -30.61
C LEU A 313 -8.15 15.88 -31.52
N SER A 314 -8.00 15.69 -32.83
CA SER A 314 -9.10 15.86 -33.78
C SER A 314 -10.12 14.73 -33.58
N LEU A 315 -11.40 15.08 -33.46
CA LEU A 315 -12.49 14.11 -33.36
C LEU A 315 -12.68 13.29 -34.65
N GLU A 316 -12.12 13.75 -35.77
CA GLU A 316 -12.13 13.03 -37.05
C GLU A 316 -11.20 11.81 -37.05
N ASP A 317 -10.16 11.81 -36.19
CA ASP A 317 -9.07 10.83 -36.25
C ASP A 317 -9.36 9.50 -35.53
N SER A 318 -10.58 9.30 -35.02
CA SER A 318 -11.02 8.09 -34.31
C SER A 318 -9.93 7.52 -33.36
N PRO A 319 -9.59 8.24 -32.28
CA PRO A 319 -8.52 7.85 -31.37
C PRO A 319 -8.82 6.52 -30.66
N MET A 320 -7.78 5.72 -30.51
CA MET A 320 -7.73 4.48 -29.72
C MET A 320 -6.81 4.73 -28.53
N LEU A 321 -7.34 4.66 -27.31
CA LEU A 321 -6.59 4.79 -26.07
C LEU A 321 -6.56 3.44 -25.35
N VAL A 322 -5.37 2.85 -25.22
CA VAL A 322 -5.20 1.50 -24.67
C VAL A 322 -4.15 1.50 -23.57
N LEU A 323 -4.46 0.85 -22.44
CA LEU A 323 -3.47 0.52 -21.42
C LEU A 323 -2.67 -0.69 -21.89
N VAL A 324 -1.36 -0.56 -21.95
CA VAL A 324 -0.45 -1.61 -22.42
C VAL A 324 0.59 -1.95 -21.35
N SER A 325 1.06 -3.19 -21.36
CA SER A 325 2.28 -3.56 -20.62
C SER A 325 3.46 -3.65 -21.57
N GLY A 326 4.60 -3.08 -21.17
CA GLY A 326 5.84 -3.23 -21.89
C GLY A 326 6.56 -4.51 -21.47
N HIS A 327 6.80 -5.43 -22.41
CA HIS A 327 7.74 -6.52 -22.19
C HIS A 327 8.97 -6.32 -23.09
N ARG A 328 10.15 -6.19 -22.46
CA ARG A 328 11.42 -6.22 -23.19
C ARG A 328 11.84 -7.67 -23.37
N SER A 329 11.65 -8.22 -24.56
CA SER A 329 12.17 -9.55 -24.92
C SER A 329 13.05 -9.43 -26.16
N GLY A 330 14.31 -9.86 -26.06
CA GLY A 330 15.23 -9.92 -27.20
C GLY A 330 15.49 -8.59 -27.92
N GLY A 331 15.47 -7.45 -27.21
CA GLY A 331 15.73 -6.13 -27.81
C GLY A 331 14.52 -5.47 -28.48
N ARG A 332 13.39 -6.17 -28.66
CA ARG A 332 12.11 -5.60 -29.12
C ARG A 332 11.17 -5.37 -27.93
N ARG A 333 10.56 -4.18 -27.87
CA ARG A 333 9.45 -3.91 -26.95
C ARG A 333 8.19 -4.51 -27.57
N SER A 334 7.73 -5.63 -27.03
CA SER A 334 6.39 -6.12 -27.34
C SER A 334 5.41 -5.44 -26.40
N LEU A 335 4.45 -4.71 -26.95
CA LEU A 335 3.36 -4.11 -26.19
C LEU A 335 2.21 -5.11 -26.18
N LEU A 336 1.77 -5.49 -24.98
CA LEU A 336 0.58 -6.31 -24.80
C LEU A 336 -0.55 -5.38 -24.34
N GLU A 337 -1.64 -5.35 -25.11
CA GLU A 337 -2.87 -4.64 -24.74
C GLU A 337 -3.50 -5.29 -23.50
N LEU A 338 -3.78 -4.46 -22.50
CA LEU A 338 -4.38 -4.88 -21.23
C LEU A 338 -5.84 -4.48 -21.15
N GLU A 339 -6.16 -3.22 -21.47
CA GLU A 339 -7.51 -2.67 -21.36
C GLU A 339 -7.73 -1.57 -22.40
N ASP A 340 -8.88 -1.60 -23.08
CA ASP A 340 -9.32 -0.54 -23.98
C ASP A 340 -10.05 0.57 -23.19
N LEU A 341 -9.43 1.75 -23.13
CA LEU A 341 -9.97 2.92 -22.44
C LEU A 341 -10.71 3.87 -23.37
N THR A 342 -10.70 3.60 -24.69
CA THR A 342 -11.38 4.39 -25.72
C THR A 342 -12.85 4.64 -25.40
N PRO A 343 -13.64 3.70 -24.85
CA PRO A 343 -15.04 3.95 -24.51
C PRO A 343 -15.26 5.06 -23.48
N SER A 344 -14.26 5.38 -22.67
CA SER A 344 -14.31 6.46 -21.67
C SER A 344 -13.85 7.82 -22.21
N LEU A 345 -13.29 7.85 -23.42
CA LEU A 345 -12.75 9.05 -24.02
C LEU A 345 -13.86 9.96 -24.55
N SER A 346 -13.95 11.17 -24.01
CA SER A 346 -14.87 12.20 -24.43
C SER A 346 -14.20 13.57 -24.35
N SER A 347 -14.19 14.30 -25.45
CA SER A 347 -13.66 15.68 -25.52
C SER A 347 -12.21 15.80 -25.00
N GLY A 348 -11.34 14.86 -25.38
CA GLY A 348 -9.94 14.82 -24.92
C GLY A 348 -9.73 14.28 -23.50
N TRP A 349 -10.78 13.90 -22.78
CA TRP A 349 -10.69 13.34 -21.43
C TRP A 349 -11.14 11.89 -21.39
N ALA A 350 -10.36 11.02 -20.74
CA ALA A 350 -10.75 9.66 -20.45
C ALA A 350 -10.65 9.43 -18.93
N ASN A 351 -11.78 9.22 -18.27
CA ASN A 351 -11.86 9.03 -16.82
C ASN A 351 -12.64 7.75 -16.53
N GLY A 352 -12.10 6.92 -15.64
CA GLY A 352 -12.79 5.69 -15.29
C GLY A 352 -12.05 4.86 -14.25
N THR A 353 -12.51 3.62 -14.13
CA THR A 353 -11.95 2.63 -13.21
C THR A 353 -11.81 1.30 -13.92
N ILE A 354 -10.63 0.69 -13.79
CA ILE A 354 -10.38 -0.68 -14.24
C ILE A 354 -10.55 -1.59 -13.04
N ASP A 355 -11.48 -2.54 -13.16
CA ASP A 355 -11.74 -3.51 -12.12
C ASP A 355 -10.54 -4.45 -11.96
N ARG A 356 -9.94 -4.43 -10.77
CA ARG A 356 -8.98 -5.42 -10.23
C ARG A 356 -8.04 -6.05 -11.26
N LEU A 357 -6.87 -5.45 -11.38
CA LEU A 357 -5.74 -5.95 -12.16
C LEU A 357 -5.42 -7.42 -11.84
N SER A 358 -4.96 -8.15 -12.86
CA SER A 358 -4.38 -9.46 -12.66
C SER A 358 -3.10 -9.37 -11.81
N PRO A 359 -2.64 -10.46 -11.18
CA PRO A 359 -1.43 -10.43 -10.34
C PRO A 359 -0.21 -9.87 -11.09
N ARG A 360 -0.08 -10.23 -12.37
CA ARG A 360 1.00 -9.77 -13.25
C ARG A 360 0.88 -8.29 -13.59
N GLU A 361 -0.31 -7.82 -13.95
CA GLU A 361 -0.55 -6.39 -14.24
C GLU A 361 -0.28 -5.52 -13.02
N LEU A 362 -0.66 -5.99 -11.82
CA LEU A 362 -0.40 -5.26 -10.58
C LEU A 362 1.10 -5.18 -10.27
N GLU A 363 1.85 -6.26 -10.48
CA GLU A 363 3.32 -6.25 -10.40
C GLU A 363 3.93 -5.23 -11.37
N GLN A 364 3.47 -5.23 -12.62
CA GLN A 364 3.94 -4.31 -13.66
C GLN A 364 3.57 -2.85 -13.34
N LEU A 365 2.38 -2.58 -12.79
CA LEU A 365 1.98 -1.25 -12.34
C LEU A 365 2.97 -0.72 -11.29
N TYR A 366 3.26 -1.52 -10.26
CA TYR A 366 4.15 -1.11 -9.18
C TYR A 366 5.63 -1.06 -9.60
N ALA A 367 6.01 -1.81 -10.62
CA ALA A 367 7.33 -1.72 -11.26
C ALA A 367 7.46 -0.50 -12.22
N GLY A 368 6.35 0.20 -12.52
CA GLY A 368 6.35 1.30 -13.49
C GLY A 368 6.52 0.83 -14.94
N GLU A 369 6.09 -0.40 -15.25
CA GLU A 369 6.22 -1.05 -16.57
C GLU A 369 4.94 -0.96 -17.41
N LEU A 370 3.87 -0.40 -16.86
CA LEU A 370 2.67 -0.06 -17.64
C LEU A 370 2.88 1.23 -18.43
N ALA A 371 2.31 1.27 -19.62
CA ALA A 371 2.29 2.43 -20.48
C ALA A 371 0.88 2.62 -21.06
N LEU A 372 0.60 3.83 -21.52
CA LEU A 372 -0.61 4.15 -22.28
C LEU A 372 -0.20 4.37 -23.72
N ASN A 373 -0.95 3.77 -24.64
CA ASN A 373 -0.77 3.96 -26.07
C ASN A 373 -1.98 4.71 -26.64
N VAL A 374 -1.71 5.72 -27.45
CA VAL A 374 -2.72 6.47 -28.19
C VAL A 374 -2.41 6.30 -29.67
N ALA A 375 -3.29 5.65 -30.40
CA ALA A 375 -3.19 5.51 -31.84
C ALA A 375 -4.41 6.14 -32.51
N THR A 376 -4.25 6.73 -33.69
CA THR A 376 -5.40 7.12 -34.52
C THR A 376 -5.60 6.08 -35.60
N ARG A 377 -6.86 5.78 -35.89
CA ARG A 377 -7.17 4.91 -37.02
C ARG A 377 -7.15 5.76 -38.28
N LEU A 378 -6.16 5.54 -39.15
CA LEU A 378 -6.23 6.01 -40.52
C LEU A 378 -7.35 5.22 -41.22
N GLU A 379 -8.34 5.92 -41.76
CA GLU A 379 -9.37 5.32 -42.64
C GLU A 379 -8.78 4.84 -43.97
#